data_AF-A0A8X8C9J4-F1
#
_entry.id   AF-A0A8X8C9J4-F1
#
_cell.length_a   1.000
_cell.length_b   1.000
_cell.length_c   1.000
_cell.angle_alpha   90.00
_cell.angle_beta   90.00
_cell.angle_gamma   90.00
#
_symmetry.space_group_name_H-M   'P 1'
#
loop_
_entity.id
_entity.type
_entity.pdbx_description
1 polymer ?
#
loop_
_entity_poly.entity_id
_entity_poly.type
_entity_poly.pdbx_seq_one_letter_code
_entity_poly.pdbx_strand_id
1 'polypeptide(L)'
;MQYIKYEGCFKQHASKTYVQGNICLRINMKPQNTIQAVLTKKKLKPSLVFVLGLPAKMEMGKKRMAVLVGCNYPNTQNELHGCINDVLAMKEVLVKRFGFDASHVQLLTDAPGSVVLPTGANIKRALGHMIDQAEAGDVLFFHYSGHGTWIPSKKPGHAFRQDEAIVPCDFNLITDVDFRQLVNRLPKGATLTILSDSCHSGGLIDKEKEQIGPNATITANNTTVHPHNPKSIPFESILQHLTSLTNINTSDVGTHLLEFFGSDASLKYRLPPLEWDLFDSLKPDEGILLSGCQANETSADMSPNEGGGKACGAFSNAVQMVLKQHSGQLSNKQLVTMAREVLQAQGFEQQHPCLYCSDQNAIATFLWQPEF
;
A
#
# COMPACT_ATOMS: atom_id res chain seq x y z
N MET A 1 11.71 29.48 -38.95
CA MET A 1 11.72 30.00 -37.57
C MET A 1 12.97 29.48 -36.90
N GLN A 2 13.89 30.35 -36.47
CA GLN A 2 15.04 29.94 -35.64
C GLN A 2 14.57 29.83 -34.20
N TYR A 3 14.58 28.62 -33.64
CA TYR A 3 14.29 28.39 -32.22
C TYR A 3 15.57 28.60 -31.42
N ILE A 4 15.51 29.49 -30.43
CA ILE A 4 16.57 29.63 -29.43
C ILE A 4 16.16 28.73 -28.26
N LYS A 5 16.77 27.54 -28.15
CA LYS A 5 16.57 26.63 -27.01
C LYS A 5 17.44 27.13 -25.85
N TYR A 6 16.88 27.22 -24.65
CA TYR A 6 17.61 27.59 -23.43
C TYR A 6 17.41 26.54 -22.35
N GLU A 7 18.50 26.12 -21.72
CA GLU A 7 18.50 25.27 -20.53
C GLU A 7 19.29 26.01 -19.43
N GLY A 8 18.59 26.50 -18.41
CA GLY A 8 19.19 27.20 -17.27
C GLY A 8 18.16 27.82 -16.33
N CYS A 9 18.47 27.82 -15.03
CA CYS A 9 17.58 28.30 -13.96
C CYS A 9 17.68 29.84 -13.80
N PHE A 10 16.56 30.56 -13.90
CA PHE A 10 16.50 32.01 -13.65
C PHE A 10 16.17 32.30 -12.17
N LYS A 11 16.90 33.22 -11.54
CA LYS A 11 16.58 33.74 -10.19
C LYS A 11 15.43 34.76 -10.26
N GLN A 12 14.55 34.78 -9.25
CA GLN A 12 13.45 35.75 -9.10
C GLN A 12 13.94 37.21 -9.28
N HIS A 13 13.17 38.02 -10.01
CA HIS A 13 13.44 39.43 -10.34
C HIS A 13 14.60 39.74 -11.31
N ALA A 14 15.07 38.77 -12.08
CA ALA A 14 16.06 39.02 -13.14
C ALA A 14 15.42 39.55 -14.44
N SER A 15 16.13 40.45 -15.14
CA SER A 15 15.80 40.87 -16.51
C SER A 15 16.98 40.62 -17.44
N LYS A 16 16.71 40.15 -18.66
CA LYS A 16 17.76 39.88 -19.66
C LYS A 16 17.31 40.40 -21.02
N THR A 17 18.22 41.04 -21.74
CA THR A 17 17.95 41.69 -23.03
C THR A 17 18.81 41.06 -24.10
N TYR A 18 18.20 40.68 -25.22
CA TYR A 18 18.87 40.10 -26.38
C TYR A 18 18.61 40.99 -27.61
N VAL A 19 19.67 41.28 -28.35
CA VAL A 19 19.61 42.13 -29.55
C VAL A 19 20.20 41.38 -30.72
N GLN A 20 19.44 41.25 -31.81
CA GLN A 20 19.92 40.69 -33.08
C GLN A 20 19.39 41.53 -34.24
N GLY A 21 20.30 42.22 -34.93
CA GLY A 21 19.94 43.20 -35.96
C GLY A 21 19.03 44.31 -35.41
N ASN A 22 17.90 44.55 -36.06
CA ASN A 22 16.95 45.60 -35.68
C ASN A 22 15.89 45.15 -34.65
N ILE A 23 16.07 43.98 -34.04
CA ILE A 23 15.13 43.37 -33.09
C ILE A 23 15.77 43.34 -31.69
N CYS A 24 15.04 43.85 -30.70
CA CYS A 24 15.38 43.76 -29.29
C CYS A 24 14.30 42.97 -28.56
N LEU A 25 14.69 41.88 -27.89
CA LEU A 25 13.84 41.08 -27.02
C LEU A 25 14.25 41.31 -25.57
N ARG A 26 13.35 41.85 -24.77
CA ARG A 26 13.54 41.99 -23.32
C ARG A 26 12.65 40.98 -22.60
N ILE A 27 13.27 40.12 -21.80
CA ILE A 27 12.58 39.13 -20.98
C ILE A 27 12.69 39.60 -19.52
N ASN A 28 11.53 39.83 -18.90
CA ASN A 28 11.43 40.20 -17.50
C ASN A 28 10.72 39.08 -16.73
N MET A 29 11.31 38.64 -15.62
CA MET A 29 10.66 37.70 -14.71
C MET A 29 9.84 38.46 -13.66
N LYS A 30 8.53 38.23 -13.61
CA LYS A 30 7.62 38.84 -12.64
C LYS A 30 7.42 37.91 -11.43
N PRO A 31 6.88 38.44 -10.31
CA PRO A 31 6.36 37.60 -9.23
C PRO A 31 5.38 36.55 -9.76
N GLN A 32 5.21 35.43 -9.03
CA GLN A 32 4.29 34.33 -9.38
C GLN A 32 4.65 33.57 -10.69
N ASN A 33 5.94 33.34 -10.96
CA ASN A 33 6.43 32.55 -12.11
C ASN A 33 5.92 32.99 -13.49
N THR A 34 5.54 34.27 -13.65
CA THR A 34 5.08 34.80 -14.93
C THR A 34 6.25 35.43 -15.69
N ILE A 35 6.44 35.06 -16.96
CA ILE A 35 7.45 35.68 -17.83
C ILE A 35 6.78 36.70 -18.74
N GLN A 36 7.28 37.94 -18.74
CA GLN A 36 6.87 38.95 -19.71
C GLN A 36 7.98 39.15 -20.74
N ALA A 37 7.69 38.85 -22.00
CA ALA A 37 8.58 39.08 -23.13
C ALA A 37 8.10 40.28 -23.95
N VAL A 38 8.96 41.27 -24.13
CA VAL A 38 8.68 42.47 -24.93
C VAL A 38 9.60 42.47 -26.15
N LEU A 39 9.01 42.37 -27.34
CA LEU A 39 9.74 42.46 -28.59
C LEU A 39 9.59 43.87 -29.16
N THR A 40 10.71 44.52 -29.48
CA THR A 40 10.74 45.84 -30.11
C THR A 40 11.55 45.81 -31.40
N LYS A 41 10.98 46.36 -32.48
CA LYS A 41 11.67 46.59 -33.77
C LYS A 41 11.92 48.08 -33.96
N LYS A 42 13.15 48.47 -34.30
CA LYS A 42 13.60 49.87 -34.27
C LYS A 42 12.96 50.85 -35.28
N LYS A 43 11.90 50.50 -36.03
CA LYS A 43 11.25 51.41 -37.02
C LYS A 43 9.72 51.27 -37.20
N LEU A 44 8.99 50.55 -36.33
CA LEU A 44 7.51 50.58 -36.33
C LEU A 44 6.97 50.65 -34.89
N LYS A 45 6.02 51.55 -34.61
CA LYS A 45 5.08 51.44 -33.47
C LYS A 45 3.88 50.59 -33.92
N PRO A 46 3.20 49.80 -33.07
CA PRO A 46 3.32 49.65 -31.61
C PRO A 46 3.96 48.32 -31.18
N SER A 47 4.39 48.28 -29.91
CA SER A 47 5.03 47.13 -29.25
C SER A 47 4.05 45.96 -29.11
N LEU A 48 4.41 44.78 -29.63
CA LEU A 48 3.65 43.55 -29.42
C LEU A 48 4.14 42.89 -28.13
N VAL A 49 3.30 42.88 -27.09
CA VAL A 49 3.59 42.23 -25.81
C VAL A 49 2.94 40.86 -25.83
N PHE A 50 3.76 39.80 -25.85
CA PHE A 50 3.27 38.43 -25.64
C PHE A 50 3.44 38.08 -24.17
N VAL A 51 2.32 37.82 -23.49
CA VAL A 51 2.32 37.17 -22.18
C VAL A 51 2.16 35.68 -22.45
N LEU A 52 3.27 34.96 -22.48
CA LEU A 52 3.25 33.50 -22.47
C LEU A 52 3.08 33.07 -21.01
N GLY A 53 1.86 32.65 -20.65
CA GLY A 53 1.66 31.92 -19.42
C GLY A 53 2.43 30.60 -19.54
N LEU A 54 3.47 30.41 -18.72
CA LEU A 54 3.88 29.05 -18.38
C LEU A 54 2.65 28.39 -17.74
N PRO A 55 2.39 27.08 -17.97
CA PRO A 55 1.42 26.40 -17.14
C PRO A 55 1.83 26.69 -15.70
N ALA A 56 0.88 27.22 -14.92
CA ALA A 56 1.07 27.31 -13.49
C ALA A 56 1.64 25.97 -13.04
N LYS A 57 2.63 25.97 -12.14
CA LYS A 57 2.82 24.79 -11.31
C LYS A 57 1.42 24.49 -10.80
N MET A 58 0.82 23.40 -11.29
CA MET A 58 -0.37 22.86 -10.65
C MET A 58 0.07 22.71 -9.20
N GLU A 59 -0.48 23.53 -8.32
CA GLU A 59 -0.60 23.18 -6.92
C GLU A 59 -1.38 21.86 -6.96
N MET A 60 -0.63 20.77 -7.00
CA MET A 60 -1.17 19.45 -7.15
C MET A 60 -1.84 19.17 -5.81
N GLY A 61 -3.16 19.26 -5.79
CA GLY A 61 -3.93 19.01 -4.56
C GLY A 61 -3.48 17.67 -3.97
N LYS A 62 -3.43 17.60 -2.63
CA LYS A 62 -3.07 16.40 -1.86
C LYS A 62 -3.74 15.16 -2.49
N LYS A 63 -2.97 14.31 -3.17
CA LYS A 63 -3.49 13.16 -3.90
C LYS A 63 -3.90 12.09 -2.89
N ARG A 64 -4.92 11.32 -3.29
CA ARG A 64 -5.38 10.14 -2.56
C ARG A 64 -5.29 8.96 -3.50
N MET A 65 -4.35 8.06 -3.25
CA MET A 65 -4.03 6.94 -4.12
C MET A 65 -4.19 5.63 -3.36
N ALA A 66 -4.74 4.61 -4.02
CA ALA A 66 -4.89 3.31 -3.39
C ALA A 66 -4.54 2.14 -4.31
N VAL A 67 -3.99 1.09 -3.71
CA VAL A 67 -3.81 -0.23 -4.34
C VAL A 67 -4.63 -1.22 -3.53
N LEU A 68 -5.57 -1.91 -4.19
CA LEU A 68 -6.47 -2.87 -3.56
C LEU A 68 -6.27 -4.24 -4.21
N VAL A 69 -5.99 -5.25 -3.40
CA VAL A 69 -5.57 -6.59 -3.85
C VAL A 69 -6.44 -7.64 -3.18
N GLY A 70 -7.23 -8.36 -3.98
CA GLY A 70 -8.08 -9.46 -3.53
C GLY A 70 -7.69 -10.75 -4.24
N CYS A 71 -7.23 -11.75 -3.48
CA CYS A 71 -6.87 -13.07 -4.00
C CYS A 71 -7.85 -14.14 -3.51
N ASN A 72 -8.61 -14.76 -4.42
CA ASN A 72 -9.49 -15.87 -4.13
C ASN A 72 -8.89 -17.24 -4.50
N TYR A 73 -7.77 -17.29 -5.22
CA TYR A 73 -7.08 -18.51 -5.66
C TYR A 73 -8.02 -19.54 -6.33
N PRO A 74 -8.81 -19.12 -7.34
CA PRO A 74 -9.87 -19.95 -7.88
C PRO A 74 -9.34 -21.23 -8.52
N ASN A 75 -10.08 -22.35 -8.34
CA ASN A 75 -9.69 -23.68 -8.83
C ASN A 75 -8.38 -24.22 -8.21
N THR A 76 -8.05 -23.81 -6.98
CA THR A 76 -6.94 -24.37 -6.22
C THR A 76 -7.43 -24.98 -4.91
N GLN A 77 -6.56 -25.74 -4.22
CA GLN A 77 -6.88 -26.25 -2.88
C GLN A 77 -6.93 -25.15 -1.81
N ASN A 78 -6.52 -23.92 -2.15
CA ASN A 78 -6.46 -22.76 -1.27
C ASN A 78 -7.54 -21.72 -1.64
N GLU A 79 -8.67 -22.17 -2.18
CA GLU A 79 -9.71 -21.27 -2.68
C GLU A 79 -10.43 -20.52 -1.54
N LEU A 80 -10.51 -19.20 -1.69
CA LEU A 80 -11.26 -18.27 -0.84
C LEU A 80 -12.36 -17.60 -1.66
N HIS A 81 -13.37 -17.03 -1.00
CA HIS A 81 -14.54 -16.49 -1.67
C HIS A 81 -14.80 -15.01 -1.33
N GLY A 82 -14.29 -14.53 -0.19
CA GLY A 82 -14.57 -13.17 0.28
C GLY A 82 -13.56 -12.10 -0.13
N CYS A 83 -12.33 -12.47 -0.50
CA CYS A 83 -11.24 -11.50 -0.67
C CYS A 83 -11.49 -10.46 -1.76
N ILE A 84 -12.09 -10.87 -2.88
CA ILE A 84 -12.49 -9.95 -3.96
C ILE A 84 -13.63 -9.03 -3.50
N ASN A 85 -14.60 -9.54 -2.74
CA ASN A 85 -15.71 -8.72 -2.24
C ASN A 85 -15.21 -7.65 -1.26
N ASP A 86 -14.22 -7.98 -0.42
CA ASP A 86 -13.61 -7.06 0.54
C ASP A 86 -13.03 -5.82 -0.15
N VAL A 87 -12.21 -6.03 -1.19
CA VAL A 87 -11.54 -4.93 -1.89
C VAL A 87 -12.50 -4.11 -2.75
N LEU A 88 -13.56 -4.72 -3.28
CA LEU A 88 -14.62 -4.00 -4.00
C LEU A 88 -15.42 -3.11 -3.04
N ALA A 89 -15.79 -3.62 -1.86
CA ALA A 89 -16.47 -2.83 -0.83
C ALA A 89 -15.58 -1.67 -0.35
N MET A 90 -14.28 -1.94 -0.14
CA MET A 90 -13.33 -0.90 0.26
C MET A 90 -13.15 0.16 -0.82
N LYS A 91 -13.07 -0.22 -2.09
CA LYS A 91 -13.03 0.74 -3.22
C LYS A 91 -14.20 1.71 -3.17
N GLU A 92 -15.42 1.21 -2.93
CA GLU A 92 -16.60 2.06 -2.84
C GLU A 92 -16.50 3.06 -1.68
N VAL A 93 -16.03 2.63 -0.51
CA VAL A 93 -15.87 3.51 0.65
C VAL A 93 -14.80 4.57 0.42
N LEU A 94 -13.65 4.20 -0.15
CA LEU A 94 -12.58 5.15 -0.46
C LEU A 94 -13.06 6.26 -1.39
N VAL A 95 -13.79 5.91 -2.45
CA VAL A 95 -14.31 6.88 -3.42
C VAL A 95 -15.45 7.72 -2.81
N LYS A 96 -16.48 7.06 -2.25
CA LYS A 96 -17.71 7.75 -1.81
C LYS A 96 -17.52 8.57 -0.53
N ARG A 97 -16.70 8.09 0.40
CA ARG A 97 -16.53 8.72 1.72
C ARG A 97 -15.23 9.50 1.86
N PHE A 98 -14.12 8.95 1.37
CA PHE A 98 -12.79 9.53 1.59
C PHE A 98 -12.28 10.37 0.41
N GLY A 99 -13.08 10.50 -0.66
CA GLY A 99 -12.77 11.37 -1.79
C GLY A 99 -11.57 10.91 -2.62
N PHE A 100 -11.30 9.60 -2.65
CA PHE A 100 -10.31 9.05 -3.57
C PHE A 100 -10.86 9.16 -5.00
N ASP A 101 -10.05 9.69 -5.91
CA ASP A 101 -10.39 9.64 -7.33
C ASP A 101 -10.33 8.18 -7.79
N ALA A 102 -11.40 7.69 -8.42
CA ALA A 102 -11.46 6.30 -8.87
C ALA A 102 -10.34 5.94 -9.87
N SER A 103 -9.79 6.92 -10.60
CA SER A 103 -8.63 6.74 -11.49
C SER A 103 -7.30 6.57 -10.74
N HIS A 104 -7.24 6.97 -9.47
CA HIS A 104 -6.11 6.76 -8.57
C HIS A 104 -6.29 5.53 -7.65
N VAL A 105 -7.33 4.73 -7.85
CA VAL A 105 -7.56 3.48 -7.13
C VAL A 105 -7.33 2.29 -8.07
N GLN A 106 -6.17 1.66 -7.93
CA GLN A 106 -5.81 0.47 -8.69
C GLN A 106 -6.35 -0.78 -8.00
N LEU A 107 -6.97 -1.67 -8.78
CA LEU A 107 -7.55 -2.93 -8.31
C LEU A 107 -6.84 -4.10 -8.99
N LEU A 108 -6.35 -5.06 -8.20
CA LEU A 108 -5.77 -6.33 -8.65
C LEU A 108 -6.59 -7.47 -8.07
N THR A 109 -7.17 -8.30 -8.93
CA THR A 109 -8.02 -9.44 -8.54
C THR A 109 -7.78 -10.63 -9.44
N ASP A 110 -8.02 -11.83 -8.93
CA ASP A 110 -7.93 -13.08 -9.70
C ASP A 110 -9.30 -13.60 -10.15
N ALA A 111 -10.34 -12.75 -10.12
CA ALA A 111 -11.61 -13.01 -10.79
C ALA A 111 -11.39 -13.21 -12.30
N PRO A 112 -12.18 -14.09 -12.94
CA PRO A 112 -12.22 -14.17 -14.40
C PRO A 112 -12.45 -12.79 -15.04
N GLY A 113 -11.60 -12.41 -15.99
CA GLY A 113 -11.69 -11.12 -16.69
C GLY A 113 -11.05 -9.92 -15.97
N SER A 114 -10.35 -10.14 -14.86
CA SER A 114 -9.58 -9.10 -14.17
C SER A 114 -8.54 -8.47 -15.10
N VAL A 115 -8.44 -7.13 -15.08
CA VAL A 115 -7.49 -6.38 -15.93
C VAL A 115 -6.04 -6.64 -15.51
N VAL A 116 -5.81 -6.75 -14.20
CA VAL A 116 -4.48 -7.00 -13.62
C VAL A 116 -4.63 -8.10 -12.58
N LEU A 117 -3.92 -9.20 -12.79
CA LEU A 117 -3.86 -10.30 -11.82
C LEU A 117 -2.98 -9.93 -10.62
N PRO A 118 -3.30 -10.38 -9.40
CA PRO A 118 -2.55 -10.10 -8.19
C PRO A 118 -1.35 -11.05 -8.06
N THR A 119 -0.46 -11.03 -9.06
CA THR A 119 0.83 -11.73 -9.01
C THR A 119 1.81 -10.96 -8.13
N GLY A 120 2.83 -11.64 -7.60
CA GLY A 120 3.85 -10.98 -6.77
C GLY A 120 4.53 -9.81 -7.48
N ALA A 121 4.82 -9.96 -8.77
CA ALA A 121 5.37 -8.90 -9.61
C ALA A 121 4.39 -7.71 -9.77
N ASN A 122 3.11 -7.99 -10.03
CA ASN A 122 2.11 -6.94 -10.25
C ASN A 122 1.82 -6.14 -8.97
N ILE A 123 1.71 -6.81 -7.82
CA ILE A 123 1.50 -6.16 -6.52
C ILE A 123 2.69 -5.26 -6.19
N LYS A 124 3.92 -5.76 -6.28
CA LYS A 124 5.14 -4.95 -6.01
C LYS A 124 5.25 -3.76 -6.95
N ARG A 125 4.93 -3.93 -8.24
CA ARG A 125 4.93 -2.85 -9.22
C ARG A 125 3.86 -1.79 -8.92
N ALA A 126 2.63 -2.21 -8.59
CA ALA A 126 1.54 -1.31 -8.23
C ALA A 126 1.87 -0.48 -6.99
N LEU A 127 2.35 -1.14 -5.92
CA LEU A 127 2.80 -0.48 -4.70
C LEU A 127 3.97 0.47 -4.96
N GLY A 128 4.96 0.00 -5.73
CA GLY A 128 6.13 0.80 -6.06
C GLY A 128 5.75 2.08 -6.80
N HIS A 129 4.90 1.96 -7.82
CA HIS A 129 4.39 3.08 -8.59
C HIS A 129 3.56 4.06 -7.74
N MET A 130 2.69 3.56 -6.86
CA MET A 130 1.91 4.41 -5.94
C MET A 130 2.83 5.24 -5.03
N ILE A 131 3.89 4.63 -4.50
CA ILE A 131 4.85 5.30 -3.62
C ILE A 131 5.75 6.27 -4.39
N ASP A 132 6.20 5.91 -5.59
CA ASP A 132 7.06 6.75 -6.44
C ASP A 132 6.37 8.02 -6.94
N GLN A 133 5.03 8.02 -7.00
CA GLN A 133 4.23 9.19 -7.37
C GLN A 133 3.82 10.08 -6.19
N ALA A 134 4.08 9.62 -4.97
CA ALA A 134 3.67 10.33 -3.77
C ALA A 134 4.47 11.61 -3.57
N GLU A 135 3.79 12.63 -3.06
CA GLU A 135 4.37 13.89 -2.61
C GLU A 135 3.97 14.16 -1.15
N ALA A 136 4.66 15.10 -0.50
CA ALA A 136 4.33 15.47 0.87
C ALA A 136 2.87 15.93 0.98
N GLY A 137 2.12 15.35 1.92
CA GLY A 137 0.69 15.61 2.13
C GLY A 137 -0.25 14.63 1.41
N ASP A 138 0.27 13.74 0.56
CA ASP A 138 -0.54 12.69 -0.08
C ASP A 138 -0.98 11.61 0.91
N VAL A 139 -2.14 10.99 0.64
CA VAL A 139 -2.69 9.87 1.41
C VAL A 139 -2.68 8.63 0.54
N LEU A 140 -1.88 7.65 0.93
CA LEU A 140 -1.76 6.36 0.28
C LEU A 140 -2.48 5.30 1.10
N PHE A 141 -3.17 4.40 0.42
CA PHE A 141 -3.85 3.29 1.05
C PHE A 141 -3.56 1.97 0.33
N PHE A 142 -3.18 0.95 1.08
CA PHE A 142 -3.02 -0.40 0.56
C PHE A 142 -3.97 -1.33 1.30
N HIS A 143 -4.79 -2.08 0.57
CA HIS A 143 -5.64 -3.12 1.15
C HIS A 143 -5.32 -4.45 0.50
N TYR A 144 -4.90 -5.41 1.32
CA TYR A 144 -4.72 -6.79 0.93
C TYR A 144 -5.76 -7.67 1.63
N SER A 145 -6.48 -8.47 0.86
CA SER A 145 -7.28 -9.59 1.38
C SER A 145 -6.89 -10.84 0.62
N GLY A 146 -6.44 -11.86 1.34
CA GLY A 146 -5.91 -13.09 0.75
C GLY A 146 -5.19 -13.93 1.79
N HIS A 147 -4.47 -14.94 1.34
CA HIS A 147 -3.64 -15.77 2.23
C HIS A 147 -2.37 -15.05 2.65
N GLY A 148 -1.96 -15.31 3.89
CA GLY A 148 -0.60 -15.10 4.37
C GLY A 148 0.06 -16.42 4.77
N THR A 149 1.36 -16.37 5.04
CA THR A 149 2.15 -17.53 5.44
C THR A 149 3.31 -17.12 6.34
N TRP A 150 3.79 -18.08 7.10
CA TRP A 150 5.05 -17.98 7.84
C TRP A 150 6.16 -18.65 7.06
N ILE A 151 7.33 -18.01 7.02
CA ILE A 151 8.54 -18.61 6.46
C ILE A 151 9.46 -18.96 7.64
N PRO A 152 9.80 -20.25 7.83
CA PRO A 152 10.76 -20.67 8.84
C PRO A 152 12.13 -20.00 8.62
N SER A 153 12.60 -19.24 9.61
CA SER A 153 13.91 -18.59 9.54
C SER A 153 15.03 -19.62 9.69
N LYS A 154 16.05 -19.51 8.82
CA LYS A 154 17.27 -20.34 8.88
C LYS A 154 18.41 -19.68 9.66
N LYS A 155 18.22 -18.51 10.29
CA LYS A 155 19.32 -17.79 10.98
C LYS A 155 19.75 -18.53 12.26
N PRO A 156 20.98 -19.07 12.34
CA PRO A 156 21.49 -19.64 13.59
C PRO A 156 21.67 -18.52 14.62
N GLY A 157 21.05 -18.65 15.79
CA GLY A 157 21.15 -17.69 16.91
C GLY A 157 19.98 -16.71 17.06
N HIS A 158 19.06 -16.63 16.10
CA HIS A 158 17.83 -15.83 16.20
C HIS A 158 16.59 -16.74 16.17
N ALA A 159 16.43 -17.56 17.21
CA ALA A 159 15.37 -18.57 17.32
C ALA A 159 13.92 -18.03 17.33
N PHE A 160 13.72 -16.71 17.26
CA PHE A 160 12.42 -16.07 17.49
C PHE A 160 11.94 -15.10 16.39
N ARG A 161 12.74 -14.78 15.36
CA ARG A 161 12.27 -13.92 14.26
C ARG A 161 11.76 -14.82 13.15
N GLN A 162 10.46 -15.10 13.17
CA GLN A 162 9.75 -15.76 12.08
C GLN A 162 9.39 -14.71 11.04
N ASP A 163 9.63 -15.01 9.77
CA ASP A 163 9.37 -14.05 8.70
C ASP A 163 7.96 -14.25 8.16
N GLU A 164 7.25 -13.15 7.95
CA GLU A 164 5.89 -13.17 7.44
C GLU A 164 5.86 -12.78 5.95
N ALA A 165 4.91 -13.37 5.21
CA ALA A 165 4.69 -13.03 3.82
C ALA A 165 3.20 -13.10 3.44
N ILE A 166 2.79 -12.19 2.56
CA ILE A 166 1.54 -12.38 1.82
C ILE A 166 1.79 -13.37 0.67
N VAL A 167 0.74 -14.09 0.27
CA VAL A 167 0.81 -15.09 -0.80
C VAL A 167 0.02 -14.59 -2.03
N PRO A 168 0.66 -13.98 -3.03
CA PRO A 168 -0.01 -13.61 -4.28
C PRO A 168 -0.60 -14.81 -5.03
N CYS A 169 -1.45 -14.59 -6.03
CA CYS A 169 -2.16 -15.69 -6.71
C CYS A 169 -1.21 -16.64 -7.48
N ASP A 170 0.01 -16.22 -7.76
CA ASP A 170 1.07 -17.02 -8.40
C ASP A 170 2.08 -17.60 -7.39
N PHE A 171 1.83 -17.49 -6.08
CA PHE A 171 2.71 -17.97 -5.00
C PHE A 171 4.10 -17.30 -4.97
N ASN A 172 4.31 -16.21 -5.72
CA ASN A 172 5.51 -15.40 -5.65
C ASN A 172 5.47 -14.53 -4.39
N LEU A 173 5.94 -15.10 -3.28
CA LEU A 173 5.84 -14.50 -1.94
C LEU A 173 6.38 -13.07 -1.90
N ILE A 174 5.66 -12.20 -1.18
CA ILE A 174 6.11 -10.84 -0.85
C ILE A 174 6.28 -10.80 0.66
N THR A 175 7.50 -10.59 1.12
CA THR A 175 7.84 -10.65 2.54
C THR A 175 7.84 -9.27 3.18
N ASP A 176 7.86 -9.24 4.50
CA ASP A 176 8.18 -8.06 5.33
C ASP A 176 9.31 -7.16 4.78
N VAL A 177 10.42 -7.73 4.30
CA VAL A 177 11.54 -7.01 3.68
C VAL A 177 11.11 -6.21 2.45
N ASP A 178 10.25 -6.77 1.59
CA ASP A 178 9.74 -6.05 0.41
C ASP A 178 8.88 -4.85 0.84
N PHE A 179 7.97 -5.05 1.79
CA PHE A 179 7.12 -3.99 2.32
C PHE A 179 7.93 -2.90 2.99
N ARG A 180 8.93 -3.29 3.77
CA ARG A 180 9.81 -2.35 4.45
C ARG A 180 10.62 -1.50 3.47
N GLN A 181 11.15 -2.10 2.40
CA GLN A 181 11.82 -1.32 1.36
C GLN A 181 10.85 -0.37 0.64
N LEU A 182 9.59 -0.76 0.47
CA LEU A 182 8.56 0.11 -0.09
C LEU A 182 8.25 1.29 0.83
N VAL A 183 7.95 1.03 2.11
CA VAL A 183 7.61 2.05 3.11
C VAL A 183 8.77 3.04 3.31
N ASN A 184 10.02 2.59 3.30
CA ASN A 184 11.19 3.46 3.45
C ASN A 184 11.39 4.47 2.31
N ARG A 185 10.70 4.31 1.17
CA ARG A 185 10.72 5.28 0.06
C ARG A 185 9.61 6.33 0.17
N LEU A 186 8.71 6.21 1.14
CA LEU A 186 7.62 7.16 1.33
C LEU A 186 8.18 8.56 1.59
N PRO A 187 7.74 9.60 0.86
CA PRO A 187 8.21 10.95 1.07
C PRO A 187 7.72 11.48 2.42
N LYS A 188 8.57 12.24 3.12
CA LYS A 188 8.23 12.84 4.40
C LYS A 188 6.95 13.69 4.28
N GLY A 189 5.98 13.40 5.14
CA GLY A 189 4.69 14.10 5.17
C GLY A 189 3.60 13.46 4.31
N ALA A 190 3.90 12.46 3.49
CA ALA A 190 2.88 11.55 2.99
C ALA A 190 2.53 10.52 4.06
N THR A 191 1.32 9.96 3.99
CA THR A 191 0.87 8.91 4.91
C THR A 191 0.53 7.66 4.13
N LEU A 192 1.00 6.50 4.57
CA LEU A 192 0.59 5.19 4.04
C LEU A 192 -0.15 4.41 5.12
N THR A 193 -1.38 4.01 4.81
CA THR A 193 -2.16 3.08 5.64
C THR A 193 -2.30 1.73 4.93
N ILE A 194 -1.88 0.67 5.60
CA ILE A 194 -2.00 -0.72 5.15
C ILE A 194 -3.10 -1.40 5.94
N LEU A 195 -4.13 -1.89 5.26
CA LEU A 195 -5.13 -2.80 5.80
C LEU A 195 -4.82 -4.21 5.29
N SER A 196 -4.37 -5.10 6.16
CA SER A 196 -4.06 -6.49 5.80
C SER A 196 -5.05 -7.44 6.45
N ASP A 197 -5.96 -7.98 5.65
CA ASP A 197 -6.90 -9.02 6.05
C ASP A 197 -6.39 -10.40 5.58
N SER A 198 -5.33 -10.84 6.25
CA SER A 198 -4.66 -12.12 6.05
C SER A 198 -4.19 -12.64 7.41
N CYS A 199 -3.96 -13.96 7.54
CA CYS A 199 -3.19 -14.47 8.67
C CYS A 199 -1.72 -14.05 8.52
N HIS A 200 -0.99 -13.92 9.63
CA HIS A 200 0.47 -13.69 9.62
C HIS A 200 0.84 -12.39 8.88
N SER A 201 0.20 -11.29 9.29
CA SER A 201 0.49 -9.95 8.79
C SER A 201 0.91 -8.95 9.87
N GLY A 202 1.16 -9.40 11.11
CA GLY A 202 1.55 -8.54 12.22
C GLY A 202 2.96 -7.97 12.08
N GLY A 203 3.85 -8.68 11.38
CA GLY A 203 5.23 -8.33 11.10
C GLY A 203 5.48 -7.70 9.72
N LEU A 204 4.45 -7.39 8.92
CA LEU A 204 4.64 -6.71 7.62
C LEU A 204 5.30 -5.34 7.76
N ILE A 205 5.17 -4.70 8.94
CA ILE A 205 5.89 -3.48 9.32
C ILE A 205 6.53 -3.72 10.70
N ASP A 206 7.70 -4.36 10.69
CA ASP A 206 8.39 -4.98 11.84
C ASP A 206 8.93 -4.00 12.91
N LYS A 207 8.79 -2.68 12.72
CA LYS A 207 9.36 -1.67 13.63
C LYS A 207 8.40 -0.65 14.21
N GLU A 208 7.11 -0.80 13.95
CA GLU A 208 6.12 0.10 14.52
C GLU A 208 5.60 -0.39 15.87
N LYS A 209 5.32 0.57 16.77
CA LYS A 209 4.82 0.25 18.11
C LYS A 209 3.44 -0.42 18.00
N GLU A 210 3.26 -1.54 18.68
CA GLU A 210 1.94 -2.17 18.84
C GLU A 210 1.06 -1.28 19.75
N GLN A 211 0.09 -0.60 19.14
CA GLN A 211 -0.84 0.31 19.82
C GLN A 211 -2.05 -0.43 20.40
N ILE A 212 -2.44 -1.50 19.71
CA ILE A 212 -3.54 -2.40 20.06
C ILE A 212 -3.05 -3.82 19.81
N GLY A 213 -2.79 -4.56 20.90
CA GLY A 213 -2.39 -5.97 20.95
C GLY A 213 -3.32 -6.80 21.85
N PRO A 214 -3.07 -8.10 22.05
CA PRO A 214 -3.80 -8.87 23.07
C PRO A 214 -3.49 -8.33 24.46
N ASN A 215 -4.53 -8.11 25.27
CA ASN A 215 -4.36 -8.27 26.72
C ASN A 215 -4.32 -9.78 26.98
N ALA A 216 -3.21 -10.27 27.53
CA ALA A 216 -3.06 -11.68 27.87
C ALA A 216 -4.10 -12.10 28.93
N THR A 217 -5.24 -12.62 28.47
CA THR A 217 -6.10 -13.49 29.28
C THR A 217 -6.60 -14.61 28.40
N ILE A 218 -5.83 -15.70 28.34
CA ILE A 218 -6.27 -16.96 27.76
C ILE A 218 -7.39 -17.49 28.63
N THR A 219 -8.63 -17.41 28.15
CA THR A 219 -9.73 -18.25 28.65
C THR A 219 -10.16 -19.14 27.51
N ALA A 220 -9.67 -20.37 27.53
CA ALA A 220 -10.08 -21.42 26.61
C ALA A 220 -11.53 -21.81 26.92
N ASN A 221 -12.48 -21.22 26.21
CA ASN A 221 -13.85 -21.70 26.17
C ASN A 221 -14.11 -22.35 24.81
N ASN A 222 -14.49 -23.63 24.86
CA ASN A 222 -14.95 -24.39 23.69
C ASN A 222 -16.32 -23.85 23.27
N THR A 223 -16.34 -22.96 22.29
CA THR A 223 -17.56 -22.56 21.57
C THR A 223 -17.56 -23.12 20.15
N THR A 224 -18.78 -23.38 19.67
CA THR A 224 -19.11 -23.99 18.39
C THR A 224 -18.49 -23.23 17.22
N VAL A 225 -17.59 -23.90 16.50
CA VAL A 225 -16.88 -23.39 15.32
C VAL A 225 -17.88 -23.33 14.15
N HIS A 226 -18.21 -22.11 13.71
CA HIS A 226 -18.82 -21.92 12.39
C HIS A 226 -17.78 -22.27 11.31
N PRO A 227 -18.19 -22.90 10.18
CA PRO A 227 -17.25 -23.32 9.14
C PRO A 227 -16.64 -22.09 8.44
N HIS A 228 -15.41 -21.76 8.79
CA HIS A 228 -14.63 -20.68 8.22
C HIS A 228 -13.34 -21.22 7.59
N ASN A 229 -12.99 -20.71 6.41
CA ASN A 229 -11.70 -21.03 5.80
C ASN A 229 -10.62 -20.11 6.37
N PRO A 230 -9.53 -20.66 6.93
CA PRO A 230 -8.43 -19.85 7.45
C PRO A 230 -7.71 -19.14 6.29
N LYS A 231 -7.43 -17.84 6.43
CA LYS A 231 -6.61 -17.08 5.47
C LYS A 231 -5.11 -17.31 5.65
N SER A 232 -4.71 -18.56 5.92
CA SER A 232 -3.32 -19.01 6.05
C SER A 232 -3.06 -20.19 5.11
N ILE A 233 -1.92 -20.18 4.42
CA ILE A 233 -1.41 -21.38 3.74
C ILE A 233 -0.19 -21.88 4.52
N PRO A 234 -0.18 -23.15 4.97
CA PRO A 234 0.99 -23.74 5.60
C PRO A 234 2.23 -23.64 4.71
N PHE A 235 3.37 -23.29 5.29
CA PHE A 235 4.64 -23.14 4.56
C PHE A 235 4.98 -24.38 3.72
N GLU A 236 4.74 -25.57 4.27
CA GLU A 236 5.03 -26.84 3.59
C GLU A 236 4.22 -27.00 2.30
N SER A 237 2.95 -26.56 2.29
CA SER A 237 2.11 -26.57 1.09
C SER A 237 2.65 -25.62 0.01
N ILE A 238 3.20 -24.47 0.40
CA ILE A 238 3.85 -23.53 -0.52
C ILE A 238 5.12 -24.13 -1.08
N LEU A 239 5.96 -24.71 -0.23
CA LEU A 239 7.21 -25.37 -0.63
C LEU A 239 6.94 -26.53 -1.60
N GLN A 240 5.94 -27.37 -1.31
CA GLN A 240 5.51 -28.45 -2.18
C GLN A 240 5.02 -27.93 -3.55
N HIS A 241 4.23 -26.86 -3.56
CA HIS A 241 3.77 -26.22 -4.79
C HIS A 241 4.95 -25.72 -5.64
N LEU A 242 5.87 -24.95 -5.05
CA LEU A 242 7.05 -24.42 -5.73
C LEU A 242 8.02 -25.53 -6.19
N THR A 243 8.13 -26.61 -5.42
CA THR A 243 8.89 -27.81 -5.80
C THR A 243 8.30 -28.44 -7.05
N SER A 244 6.97 -28.54 -7.14
CA SER A 244 6.29 -29.08 -8.33
C SER A 244 6.50 -28.24 -9.60
N LEU A 245 6.65 -26.92 -9.45
CA LEU A 245 6.90 -26.01 -10.57
C LEU A 245 8.34 -26.06 -11.08
N THR A 246 9.30 -26.22 -10.18
CA THR A 246 10.74 -26.12 -10.50
C THR A 246 11.43 -27.47 -10.68
N ASN A 247 10.86 -28.55 -10.15
CA ASN A 247 11.47 -29.88 -10.06
C ASN A 247 12.85 -29.90 -9.34
N ILE A 248 13.11 -28.93 -8.46
CA ILE A 248 14.33 -28.88 -7.66
C ILE A 248 14.09 -29.58 -6.32
N ASN A 249 15.00 -30.45 -5.89
CA ASN A 249 14.89 -31.12 -4.58
C ASN A 249 15.64 -30.33 -3.50
N THR A 250 14.99 -29.32 -2.92
CA THR A 250 15.56 -28.51 -1.83
C THR A 250 14.45 -28.04 -0.89
N SER A 251 14.77 -27.82 0.39
CA SER A 251 13.87 -27.17 1.34
C SER A 251 14.07 -25.64 1.38
N ASP A 252 14.87 -25.12 0.47
CA ASP A 252 15.14 -23.70 0.35
C ASP A 252 14.14 -23.00 -0.57
N VAL A 253 13.10 -22.41 0.03
CA VAL A 253 12.08 -21.66 -0.70
C VAL A 253 12.68 -20.54 -1.57
N GLY A 254 13.77 -19.91 -1.12
CA GLY A 254 14.48 -18.88 -1.88
C GLY A 254 15.01 -19.39 -3.22
N THR A 255 15.60 -20.58 -3.23
CA THR A 255 16.07 -21.24 -4.46
C THR A 255 14.93 -21.41 -5.47
N HIS A 256 13.77 -21.90 -5.04
CA HIS A 256 12.62 -22.07 -5.93
C HIS A 256 12.07 -20.74 -6.44
N LEU A 257 11.93 -19.75 -5.56
CA LEU A 257 11.43 -18.43 -5.92
C LEU A 257 12.34 -17.74 -6.93
N LEU A 258 13.66 -17.83 -6.74
CA LEU A 258 14.64 -17.27 -7.67
C LEU A 258 14.66 -18.03 -9.00
N GLU A 259 14.58 -19.36 -8.99
CA GLU A 259 14.54 -20.15 -10.22
C GLU A 259 13.32 -19.79 -11.07
N PHE A 260 12.14 -19.73 -10.46
CA PHE A 260 10.89 -19.56 -11.20
C PHE A 260 10.56 -18.09 -11.51
N PHE A 261 10.87 -17.16 -10.59
CA PHE A 261 10.49 -15.74 -10.74
C PHE A 261 11.69 -14.81 -11.02
N GLY A 262 12.94 -15.27 -10.88
CA GLY A 262 14.14 -14.47 -11.16
C GLY A 262 14.16 -13.15 -10.41
N SER A 263 14.28 -12.04 -11.15
CA SER A 263 14.28 -10.68 -10.57
C SER A 263 12.96 -10.28 -9.93
N ASP A 264 11.86 -10.94 -10.28
CA ASP A 264 10.54 -10.68 -9.72
C ASP A 264 10.32 -11.39 -8.39
N ALA A 265 11.26 -12.21 -7.92
CA ALA A 265 11.22 -12.78 -6.57
C ALA A 265 11.35 -11.69 -5.48
N SER A 266 10.94 -12.00 -4.25
CA SER A 266 11.13 -11.13 -3.08
C SER A 266 12.59 -10.67 -2.95
N LEU A 267 12.76 -9.39 -2.58
CA LEU A 267 14.05 -8.76 -2.28
C LEU A 267 14.86 -9.57 -1.27
N LYS A 268 14.18 -10.18 -0.30
CA LYS A 268 14.81 -11.03 0.69
C LYS A 268 15.69 -12.09 0.06
N TYR A 269 15.22 -12.80 -0.96
CA TYR A 269 16.00 -13.88 -1.57
C TYR A 269 17.01 -13.38 -2.60
N ARG A 270 16.89 -12.14 -3.07
CA ARG A 270 17.81 -11.55 -4.06
C ARG A 270 19.02 -10.86 -3.43
N LEU A 271 18.92 -10.43 -2.17
CA LEU A 271 19.98 -9.67 -1.50
C LEU A 271 20.82 -10.57 -0.56
N PRO A 272 22.14 -10.38 -0.49
CA PRO A 272 22.98 -11.09 0.48
C PRO A 272 22.53 -10.81 1.93
N PRO A 273 22.60 -11.80 2.84
CA PRO A 273 22.13 -11.65 4.23
C PRO A 273 22.73 -10.46 5.00
N LEU A 274 23.97 -10.04 4.67
CA LEU A 274 24.64 -8.90 5.32
C LEU A 274 24.03 -7.54 4.94
N GLU A 275 23.32 -7.44 3.82
CA GLU A 275 22.65 -6.19 3.43
C GLU A 275 21.35 -5.96 4.20
N TRP A 276 20.77 -6.99 4.83
CA TRP A 276 19.55 -6.86 5.63
C TRP A 276 19.79 -6.04 6.91
N ASP A 277 20.98 -6.14 7.50
CA ASP A 277 21.37 -5.37 8.70
C ASP A 277 21.49 -3.86 8.41
N LEU A 278 21.78 -3.49 7.15
CA LEU A 278 21.76 -2.09 6.69
C LEU A 278 20.33 -1.55 6.62
N PHE A 279 19.35 -2.38 6.22
CA PHE A 279 17.95 -2.00 6.30
C PHE A 279 17.47 -1.92 7.76
N ASP A 280 17.94 -2.82 8.64
CA ASP A 280 17.71 -2.74 10.09
C ASP A 280 18.32 -1.49 10.76
N SER A 281 19.21 -0.76 10.09
CA SER A 281 19.78 0.51 10.57
C SER A 281 18.95 1.75 10.20
N LEU A 282 17.86 1.58 9.42
CA LEU A 282 16.99 2.67 9.01
C LEU A 282 15.93 2.97 10.08
N LYS A 283 15.52 4.24 10.10
CA LYS A 283 14.54 4.91 10.98
C LYS A 283 13.27 4.06 11.20
N PRO A 284 12.48 4.32 12.26
CA PRO A 284 11.16 3.70 12.41
C PRO A 284 10.36 3.85 11.10
N ASP A 285 9.70 2.77 10.69
CA ASP A 285 8.96 2.77 9.42
C ASP A 285 7.83 3.81 9.53
N GLU A 286 7.79 4.83 8.65
CA GLU A 286 6.74 5.86 8.68
C GLU A 286 5.46 5.29 8.01
N GLY A 287 4.64 4.55 8.78
CA GLY A 287 3.45 3.87 8.25
C GLY A 287 2.37 3.58 9.29
N ILE A 288 1.19 3.16 8.82
CA ILE A 288 0.07 2.73 9.67
C ILE A 288 -0.37 1.35 9.20
N LEU A 289 -0.19 0.31 10.04
CA LEU A 289 -0.62 -1.05 9.71
C LEU A 289 -1.80 -1.47 10.58
N LEU A 290 -2.89 -1.83 9.93
CA LEU A 290 -4.06 -2.47 10.49
C LEU A 290 -4.02 -3.94 10.05
N SER A 291 -3.63 -4.84 10.96
CA SER A 291 -3.55 -6.29 10.69
C SER A 291 -4.83 -6.98 11.16
N GLY A 292 -5.35 -7.92 10.38
CA GLY A 292 -6.59 -8.65 10.69
C GLY A 292 -6.47 -9.63 11.83
N CYS A 293 -5.26 -10.08 12.15
CA CYS A 293 -4.96 -10.94 13.28
C CYS A 293 -3.61 -10.59 13.90
N GLN A 294 -3.40 -11.08 15.12
CA GLN A 294 -2.05 -11.24 15.66
C GLN A 294 -1.26 -12.23 14.80
N ALA A 295 0.07 -12.12 14.88
CA ALA A 295 1.01 -13.12 14.36
C ALA A 295 0.51 -14.56 14.57
N ASN A 296 0.10 -14.88 15.81
CA ASN A 296 -0.25 -16.24 16.25
C ASN A 296 -1.74 -16.62 16.06
N GLU A 297 -2.54 -15.78 15.40
CA GLU A 297 -3.99 -15.99 15.23
C GLU A 297 -4.38 -16.14 13.76
N THR A 298 -5.59 -16.67 13.52
CA THR A 298 -6.11 -16.97 12.19
C THR A 298 -7.20 -15.97 11.78
N SER A 299 -7.03 -15.29 10.63
CA SER A 299 -8.08 -14.47 10.01
C SER A 299 -9.05 -15.36 9.24
N ALA A 300 -10.33 -15.05 9.32
CA ALA A 300 -11.41 -15.87 8.75
C ALA A 300 -11.95 -15.29 7.43
N ASP A 301 -12.15 -16.17 6.45
CA ASP A 301 -13.08 -15.94 5.34
C ASP A 301 -14.49 -16.42 5.75
N MET A 302 -15.45 -15.50 5.76
CA MET A 302 -16.83 -15.79 6.11
C MET A 302 -17.58 -16.34 4.90
N SER A 303 -18.18 -17.53 5.07
CA SER A 303 -19.07 -18.11 4.07
C SER A 303 -20.37 -17.29 3.94
N PRO A 304 -21.04 -17.32 2.78
CA PRO A 304 -22.39 -16.75 2.62
C PRO A 304 -23.33 -17.31 3.70
N ASN A 305 -23.94 -16.46 4.53
CA ASN A 305 -25.02 -16.92 5.41
C ASN A 305 -26.20 -17.42 4.56
N GLU A 306 -26.97 -18.40 5.07
CA GLU A 306 -28.19 -18.94 4.43
C GLU A 306 -29.25 -17.86 4.10
N GLY A 307 -29.10 -16.63 4.62
CA GLY A 307 -29.88 -15.43 4.30
C GLY A 307 -29.41 -14.60 3.10
N GLY A 308 -28.47 -15.07 2.28
CA GLY A 308 -28.08 -14.43 1.01
C GLY A 308 -26.97 -13.36 1.10
N GLY A 309 -26.16 -13.37 2.16
CA GLY A 309 -24.97 -12.49 2.27
C GLY A 309 -23.82 -12.96 1.35
N LYS A 310 -23.00 -12.05 0.82
CA LYS A 310 -21.79 -12.42 0.07
C LYS A 310 -20.67 -12.83 1.04
N ALA A 311 -19.79 -13.73 0.61
CA ALA A 311 -18.58 -14.06 1.37
C ALA A 311 -17.70 -12.81 1.57
N CYS A 312 -17.04 -12.69 2.72
CA CYS A 312 -16.15 -11.57 3.05
C CYS A 312 -15.15 -11.94 4.14
N GLY A 313 -14.02 -11.26 4.18
CA GLY A 313 -13.07 -11.32 5.28
C GLY A 313 -13.66 -10.72 6.55
N ALA A 314 -13.50 -11.41 7.68
CA ALA A 314 -14.06 -10.98 8.95
C ALA A 314 -13.57 -9.57 9.34
N PHE A 315 -12.26 -9.31 9.24
CA PHE A 315 -11.71 -8.00 9.60
C PHE A 315 -12.09 -6.90 8.62
N SER A 316 -12.00 -7.14 7.32
CA SER A 316 -12.41 -6.18 6.30
C SER A 316 -13.88 -5.81 6.48
N ASN A 317 -14.76 -6.79 6.69
CA ASN A 317 -16.17 -6.57 6.94
C ASN A 317 -16.42 -5.78 8.24
N ALA A 318 -15.70 -6.09 9.32
CA ALA A 318 -15.81 -5.34 10.57
C ALA A 318 -15.44 -3.86 10.38
N VAL A 319 -14.34 -3.57 9.67
CA VAL A 319 -13.95 -2.19 9.31
C VAL A 319 -15.04 -1.52 8.47
N GLN A 320 -15.60 -2.21 7.46
CA GLN A 320 -16.71 -1.69 6.65
C GLN A 320 -17.93 -1.35 7.49
N MET A 321 -18.29 -2.19 8.46
CA MET A 321 -19.43 -1.97 9.35
C MET A 321 -19.21 -0.76 10.27
N VAL A 322 -18.03 -0.65 10.89
CA VAL A 322 -17.69 0.50 11.73
C VAL A 322 -17.79 1.79 10.93
N LEU A 323 -17.20 1.81 9.73
CA LEU A 323 -17.28 2.97 8.84
C LEU A 323 -18.73 3.26 8.44
N LYS A 324 -19.55 2.26 8.12
CA LYS A 324 -20.96 2.49 7.75
C LYS A 324 -21.78 3.07 8.91
N GLN A 325 -21.54 2.63 10.14
CA GLN A 325 -22.27 3.07 11.33
C GLN A 325 -21.83 4.45 11.82
N HIS A 326 -20.58 4.84 11.57
CA HIS A 326 -20.00 6.08 12.05
C HIS A 326 -19.68 7.01 10.88
N SER A 327 -20.52 8.02 10.66
CA SER A 327 -20.32 9.04 9.61
C SER A 327 -19.25 10.08 9.97
N GLY A 328 -18.95 10.25 11.25
CA GLY A 328 -17.94 11.18 11.76
C GLY A 328 -16.49 10.73 11.53
N GLN A 329 -15.55 11.56 11.97
CA GLN A 329 -14.12 11.24 11.97
C GLN A 329 -13.80 10.21 13.06
N LEU A 330 -12.99 9.20 12.72
CA LEU A 330 -12.47 8.20 13.65
C LEU A 330 -10.95 8.25 13.62
N SER A 331 -10.30 8.09 14.77
CA SER A 331 -8.86 7.82 14.79
C SER A 331 -8.55 6.41 14.32
N ASN A 332 -7.31 6.16 13.90
CA ASN A 332 -6.85 4.79 13.56
C ASN A 332 -7.08 3.83 14.74
N LYS A 333 -6.79 4.27 15.97
CA LYS A 333 -7.02 3.49 17.19
C LYS A 333 -8.51 3.20 17.42
N GLN A 334 -9.39 4.19 17.28
CA GLN A 334 -10.83 3.98 17.44
C GLN A 334 -11.36 2.99 16.42
N LEU A 335 -10.97 3.11 15.15
CA LEU A 335 -11.41 2.22 14.09
C LEU A 335 -11.09 0.74 14.42
N VAL A 336 -9.86 0.46 14.85
CA VAL A 336 -9.44 -0.92 15.18
C VAL A 336 -10.11 -1.42 16.46
N THR A 337 -10.24 -0.59 17.50
CA THR A 337 -10.96 -0.97 18.73
C THR A 337 -12.41 -1.35 18.42
N MET A 338 -13.10 -0.53 17.64
CA MET A 338 -14.50 -0.80 17.28
C MET A 338 -14.63 -2.00 16.34
N ALA A 339 -13.64 -2.23 15.47
CA ALA A 339 -13.62 -3.44 14.64
C ALA A 339 -13.49 -4.71 15.50
N ARG A 340 -12.69 -4.69 16.58
CA ARG A 340 -12.64 -5.79 17.57
C ARG A 340 -14.00 -6.03 18.23
N GLU A 341 -14.70 -4.96 18.63
CA GLU A 341 -16.03 -5.05 19.24
C GLU A 341 -17.05 -5.68 18.27
N VAL A 342 -17.01 -5.29 16.98
CA VAL A 342 -17.86 -5.90 15.94
C VAL A 342 -17.56 -7.38 15.77
N LEU A 343 -16.28 -7.77 15.73
CA LEU A 343 -15.88 -9.18 15.60
C LEU A 343 -16.34 -10.02 16.79
N GLN A 344 -16.15 -9.51 18.02
CA GLN A 344 -16.63 -10.17 19.24
C GLN A 344 -18.15 -10.34 19.21
N ALA A 345 -18.91 -9.31 18.82
CA ALA A 345 -20.36 -9.38 18.69
C ALA A 345 -20.83 -10.38 17.61
N GLN A 346 -20.00 -10.68 16.62
CA GLN A 346 -20.25 -11.67 15.57
C GLN A 346 -19.76 -13.08 15.91
N GLY A 347 -19.15 -13.29 17.09
CA GLY A 347 -18.65 -14.59 17.53
C GLY A 347 -17.23 -14.92 17.04
N PHE A 348 -16.50 -13.97 16.47
CA PHE A 348 -15.08 -14.13 16.09
C PHE A 348 -14.15 -13.81 17.27
N GLU A 349 -14.36 -14.49 18.40
CA GLU A 349 -13.63 -14.23 19.66
C GLU A 349 -12.13 -14.55 19.59
N GLN A 350 -11.70 -15.31 18.58
CA GLN A 350 -10.29 -15.72 18.39
C GLN A 350 -9.52 -14.82 17.42
N GLN A 351 -10.18 -13.86 16.78
CA GLN A 351 -9.57 -12.94 15.83
C GLN A 351 -9.43 -11.55 16.47
N HIS A 352 -8.20 -11.16 16.78
CA HIS A 352 -7.90 -9.86 17.38
C HIS A 352 -7.11 -8.97 16.41
N PRO A 353 -7.78 -8.12 15.63
CA PRO A 353 -7.09 -7.15 14.79
C PRO A 353 -6.12 -6.28 15.56
N CYS A 354 -4.97 -5.98 14.98
CA CYS A 354 -3.91 -5.21 15.64
C CYS A 354 -3.64 -3.90 14.91
N LEU A 355 -3.13 -2.91 15.65
CA LEU A 355 -2.68 -1.62 15.11
C LEU A 355 -1.20 -1.45 15.42
N TYR A 356 -0.39 -1.31 14.37
CA TYR A 356 1.03 -1.02 14.47
C TYR A 356 1.30 0.35 13.83
N CYS A 357 1.63 1.33 14.67
CA CYS A 357 2.02 2.67 14.24
C CYS A 357 2.59 3.50 15.40
N SER A 358 3.18 4.65 15.08
CA SER A 358 3.57 5.64 16.09
C SER A 358 2.39 6.13 16.95
N ASP A 359 2.68 6.68 18.14
CA ASP A 359 1.67 7.24 19.04
C ASP A 359 0.85 8.37 18.37
N GLN A 360 1.52 9.18 17.54
CA GLN A 360 0.87 10.24 16.77
C GLN A 360 -0.11 9.66 15.74
N ASN A 361 0.32 8.62 15.01
CA ASN A 361 -0.53 7.96 14.03
C ASN A 361 -1.72 7.24 14.67
N ALA A 362 -1.58 6.72 15.90
CA ALA A 362 -2.66 6.04 16.60
C ALA A 362 -3.87 6.96 16.83
N ILE A 363 -3.61 8.22 17.21
CA ILE A 363 -4.64 9.23 17.45
C ILE A 363 -5.02 10.03 16.20
N ALA A 364 -4.23 9.97 15.14
CA ALA A 364 -4.54 10.60 13.86
C ALA A 364 -5.83 10.03 13.25
N THR A 365 -6.57 10.88 12.55
CA THR A 365 -7.82 10.50 11.89
C THR A 365 -7.55 9.55 10.72
N PHE A 366 -8.27 8.43 10.68
CA PHE A 366 -8.14 7.41 9.63
C PHE A 366 -8.37 8.03 8.24
N LEU A 367 -7.35 7.90 7.38
CA LEU A 367 -7.31 8.44 6.01
C LEU A 367 -7.65 9.93 5.89
N TRP A 368 -7.36 10.73 6.93
CA TRP A 368 -7.51 12.18 6.87
C TRP A 368 -6.17 12.85 7.13
N GLN A 369 -5.87 13.90 6.37
CA GLN A 369 -4.72 14.75 6.63
C GLN A 369 -5.12 15.86 7.60
N PRO A 370 -4.26 16.26 8.54
CA PRO A 370 -4.47 17.49 9.29
C PRO A 370 -4.63 18.66 8.32
N GLU A 371 -5.62 19.51 8.57
CA GLU A 371 -5.61 20.87 8.01
C GLU A 371 -4.43 21.59 8.68
N PHE A 372 -3.40 21.91 7.90
CA PHE A 372 -2.23 22.66 8.37
C PHE A 372 -2.46 24.15 8.20
#